data_AF-A0AAW6XM53-F1
#
_entry.id   AF-A0AAW6XM53-F1
#
_cell.length_a   1.000
_cell.length_b   1.000
_cell.length_c   1.000
_cell.angle_alpha   90.00
_cell.angle_beta   90.00
_cell.angle_gamma   90.00
#
_symmetry.space_group_name_H-M   'P 1'
#
loop_
_entity.id
_entity.type
_entity.pdbx_description
1 polymer ?
#
loop_
_entity_poly.entity_id
_entity_poly.type
_entity_poly.pdbx_seq_one_letter_code
_entity_poly.pdbx_strand_id
1 'polypeptide(L)'
;NDLVRSDVKLIFPNPKTSGNARYTYLAAWGAADKADGGDKAKTEQFMTQFLKNVEVFDTGGRGATTTFAERGLGDVLISFESEV
;
A
#
# COMPACT_ATOMS: atom_id res chain seq x y z
N ASN A 1 -6.56 9.92 -2.98
CA ASN A 1 -6.35 10.71 -1.74
C ASN A 1 -6.81 10.00 -0.48
N ASP A 2 -7.76 9.06 -0.55
CA ASP A 2 -8.27 8.38 0.66
C ASP A 2 -7.22 7.55 1.41
N LEU A 3 -6.32 6.88 0.68
CA LEU A 3 -5.31 5.99 1.27
C LEU A 3 -4.22 6.70 2.09
N VAL A 4 -4.13 8.03 2.02
CA VAL A 4 -3.15 8.85 2.78
C VAL A 4 -3.80 9.66 3.90
N ARG A 5 -5.10 9.48 4.15
CA ARG A 5 -5.76 10.08 5.32
C ARG A 5 -5.16 9.52 6.61
N SER A 6 -5.02 10.37 7.63
CA SER A 6 -4.36 9.98 8.89
C SER A 6 -5.11 8.93 9.71
N ASP A 7 -6.40 8.75 9.45
CA ASP A 7 -7.26 7.79 10.13
C ASP A 7 -7.41 6.46 9.40
N VAL A 8 -6.76 6.32 8.22
CA VAL A 8 -6.85 5.10 7.40
C VAL A 8 -5.60 4.26 7.58
N LYS A 9 -5.80 2.99 7.92
CA LYS A 9 -4.77 1.96 8.07
C LYS A 9 -4.78 1.01 6.88
N LEU A 10 -3.62 0.85 6.25
CA LEU A 10 -3.43 0.03 5.07
C LEU A 10 -2.80 -1.31 5.42
N ILE A 11 -3.21 -2.34 4.70
CA ILE A 11 -2.58 -3.65 4.71
C ILE A 11 -2.13 -3.98 3.29
N PHE A 12 -0.82 -4.20 3.12
CA PHE A 12 -0.22 -4.85 1.96
C PHE A 12 1.16 -5.40 2.38
N PRO A 13 1.70 -6.41 1.67
CA PRO A 13 2.90 -7.09 2.15
C PRO A 13 4.19 -6.24 2.01
N ASN A 14 5.32 -6.77 2.47
CA ASN A 14 6.61 -6.11 2.41
C ASN A 14 7.19 -6.09 0.97
N PRO A 15 7.54 -4.92 0.39
CA PRO A 15 8.15 -4.82 -0.94
C PRO A 15 9.48 -5.56 -1.08
N LYS A 16 10.18 -5.84 0.02
CA LYS A 16 11.45 -6.57 0.00
C LYS A 16 11.27 -8.08 -0.25
N THR A 17 10.11 -8.64 0.06
CA THR A 17 9.86 -10.09 -0.01
C THR A 17 8.71 -10.44 -0.95
N SER A 18 7.78 -9.52 -1.23
CA SER A 18 6.57 -9.77 -2.02
C SER A 18 6.59 -9.05 -3.37
N GLY A 19 6.15 -9.75 -4.43
CA GLY A 19 5.90 -9.15 -5.73
C GLY A 19 4.69 -8.21 -5.71
N ASN A 20 3.60 -8.64 -5.08
CA ASN A 20 2.39 -7.83 -4.91
C ASN A 20 2.70 -6.47 -4.27
N ALA A 21 3.54 -6.46 -3.23
CA ALA A 21 3.97 -5.22 -2.59
C ALA A 21 4.79 -4.29 -3.49
N ARG A 22 5.65 -4.83 -4.36
CA ARG A 22 6.41 -4.04 -5.34
C ARG A 22 5.47 -3.41 -6.37
N TYR A 23 4.49 -4.16 -6.87
CA TYR A 23 3.48 -3.60 -7.77
C TYR A 23 2.59 -2.56 -7.09
N THR A 24 2.18 -2.79 -5.84
CA THR A 24 1.44 -1.82 -5.04
C THR A 24 2.22 -0.51 -4.88
N TYR A 25 3.50 -0.59 -4.52
CA TYR A 25 4.37 0.59 -4.41
C TYR A 25 4.47 1.35 -5.74
N LEU A 26 4.72 0.64 -6.85
CA LEU A 26 4.84 1.26 -8.17
C LEU A 26 3.52 1.87 -8.67
N ALA A 27 2.39 1.23 -8.37
CA ALA A 27 1.07 1.73 -8.71
C ALA A 27 0.75 3.02 -7.94
N ALA A 28 1.02 3.03 -6.63
CA ALA A 28 0.85 4.22 -5.79
C ALA A 28 1.75 5.37 -6.24
N TRP A 29 3.03 5.08 -6.53
CA TRP A 29 3.97 6.06 -7.08
C TRP A 29 3.47 6.65 -8.40
N GLY A 30 3.14 5.79 -9.37
CA GLY A 30 2.70 6.24 -10.69
C GLY A 30 1.38 7.02 -10.65
N ALA A 31 0.49 6.69 -9.73
CA ALA A 31 -0.74 7.44 -9.52
C ALA A 31 -0.48 8.83 -8.95
N ALA A 32 0.37 8.94 -7.92
CA ALA A 32 0.75 10.23 -7.32
C ALA A 32 1.52 11.11 -8.31
N ASP A 33 2.49 10.54 -9.03
CA ASP A 33 3.28 11.24 -10.03
C ASP A 33 2.41 11.84 -11.15
N LYS A 34 1.43 11.07 -11.64
CA LYS A 34 0.46 11.56 -12.64
C LYS A 34 -0.47 12.63 -12.07
N ALA A 35 -0.89 12.50 -10.81
CA ALA A 35 -1.82 13.45 -10.19
C ALA A 35 -1.19 14.84 -9.99
N ASP A 36 0.10 14.88 -9.69
CA ASP A 36 0.84 16.12 -9.42
C ASP A 36 1.63 16.65 -10.63
N GLY A 37 1.45 16.06 -11.81
CA GLY A 37 2.08 16.52 -13.05
C GLY A 37 3.60 16.24 -13.12
N GLY A 38 4.06 15.17 -12.48
CA GLY A 38 5.48 14.78 -12.44
C GLY A 38 6.32 15.52 -11.40
N ASP A 39 5.69 16.19 -10.43
CA ASP A 39 6.40 16.80 -9.31
C ASP A 39 6.90 15.71 -8.34
N LYS A 40 8.18 15.35 -8.50
CA LYS A 40 8.83 14.32 -7.70
C LYS A 40 8.74 14.57 -6.19
N ALA A 41 8.81 15.83 -5.73
CA ALA A 41 8.79 16.12 -4.29
C ALA A 41 7.42 15.82 -3.68
N LYS A 42 6.34 16.13 -4.41
CA LYS A 42 4.98 15.78 -3.99
C LYS A 42 4.73 14.28 -4.04
N THR A 43 5.23 13.59 -5.06
CA THR A 43 5.18 12.13 -5.15
C THR A 43 5.87 11.49 -3.94
N GLU A 44 7.06 11.95 -3.57
CA GLU A 44 7.78 11.45 -2.38
C GLU A 44 7.03 11.74 -1.07
N GLN A 45 6.40 12.91 -0.96
CA GLN A 45 5.57 13.25 0.21
C GLN A 45 4.35 12.33 0.31
N PHE A 46 3.64 12.10 -0.80
CA PHE A 46 2.51 11.18 -0.87
C PHE A 46 2.94 9.77 -0.46
N MET A 47 4.03 9.27 -1.04
CA MET A 47 4.52 7.92 -0.76
C MET A 47 4.99 7.77 0.69
N THR A 48 5.56 8.82 1.28
CA THR A 48 5.91 8.85 2.70
C THR A 48 4.68 8.70 3.57
N GLN A 49 3.59 9.44 3.28
CA GLN A 49 2.35 9.32 4.05
C GLN A 49 1.65 7.98 3.82
N PHE A 50 1.62 7.50 2.57
CA PHE A 50 1.05 6.21 2.20
C PHE A 50 1.72 5.06 2.95
N LEU A 51 3.06 5.05 3.02
CA LEU A 51 3.80 4.02 3.75
C LEU A 51 3.66 4.14 5.26
N LYS A 52 3.51 5.35 5.80
CA LYS A 52 3.22 5.56 7.24
C LYS A 52 1.86 4.99 7.65
N ASN A 53 0.91 4.92 6.72
CA ASN A 53 -0.40 4.36 6.98
C ASN A 53 -0.40 2.82 6.96
N VAL A 54 0.71 2.16 6.63
CA VAL A 54 0.78 0.69 6.64
C VAL A 54 0.91 0.18 8.07
N GLU A 55 -0.06 -0.60 8.53
CA GLU A 55 -0.10 -1.09 9.92
C GLU A 55 0.94 -2.21 10.14
N VAL A 56 1.06 -3.14 9.19
CA VAL A 56 1.94 -4.32 9.27
C VAL A 56 2.48 -4.67 7.88
N PHE A 57 3.78 -4.97 7.80
CA PHE A 57 4.42 -5.46 6.59
C PHE A 57 4.59 -6.99 6.62
N ASP A 58 3.52 -7.72 6.28
CA ASP A 58 3.56 -9.17 6.15
C ASP A 58 4.51 -9.64 5.04
N THR A 59 5.06 -10.86 5.14
CA THR A 59 6.05 -11.35 4.18
C THR A 59 5.50 -11.52 2.76
N GLY A 60 4.21 -11.80 2.59
CA GLY A 60 3.58 -12.11 1.29
C GLY A 60 2.08 -11.81 1.25
N GLY A 61 1.48 -11.87 0.04
CA GLY A 61 0.07 -11.52 -0.21
C GLY A 61 -0.91 -12.28 0.68
N ARG A 62 -0.84 -13.61 0.68
CA ARG A 62 -1.59 -14.47 1.61
C ARG A 62 -1.51 -14.02 3.07
N GLY A 63 -0.31 -13.65 3.55
CA GLY A 63 -0.13 -13.18 4.93
C GLY A 63 -0.89 -11.88 5.20
N ALA A 64 -0.79 -10.92 4.27
CA ALA A 64 -1.53 -9.67 4.32
C ALA A 64 -3.06 -9.92 4.31
N THR A 65 -3.54 -10.87 3.50
CA THR A 65 -4.97 -11.26 3.48
C THR A 65 -5.42 -11.84 4.81
N THR A 66 -4.64 -12.75 5.41
CA THR A 66 -4.94 -13.29 6.75
C THR A 66 -4.94 -12.19 7.82
N THR A 67 -3.97 -11.27 7.79
CA THR A 67 -3.92 -10.12 8.72
C THR A 67 -5.17 -9.25 8.61
N PHE A 68 -5.63 -8.95 7.39
CA PHE A 68 -6.84 -8.16 7.19
C PHE A 68 -8.11 -8.92 7.56
N ALA A 69 -8.35 -10.08 6.94
CA ALA A 69 -9.63 -10.78 7.01
C ALA A 69 -9.83 -11.60 8.29
N GLU A 70 -8.77 -12.23 8.81
CA GLU A 70 -8.89 -13.12 9.97
C GLU A 70 -8.50 -12.41 11.27
N ARG A 71 -7.48 -11.54 11.24
CA ARG A 71 -7.04 -10.80 12.43
C ARG A 71 -7.73 -9.45 12.60
N GLY A 72 -8.48 -8.99 11.59
CA GLY A 72 -9.26 -7.75 11.67
C GLY A 72 -8.41 -6.49 11.78
N LEU A 73 -7.19 -6.50 11.22
CA LEU A 73 -6.32 -5.34 11.23
C LEU A 73 -6.45 -4.53 9.93
N GLY A 74 -6.42 -3.21 10.05
CA GLY A 74 -6.47 -2.27 8.93
C GLY A 74 -7.88 -2.00 8.40
N ASP A 75 -8.01 -0.93 7.62
CA ASP A 75 -9.26 -0.49 7.00
C ASP A 75 -9.33 -0.87 5.52
N VAL A 76 -8.18 -0.97 4.85
CA VAL A 76 -8.07 -1.28 3.43
C VAL A 76 -6.96 -2.30 3.19
N LEU A 77 -7.32 -3.42 2.54
CA LEU A 77 -6.37 -4.36 1.97
C LEU A 77 -6.09 -3.99 0.51
N ILE A 78 -4.82 -3.78 0.17
CA ILE A 78 -4.38 -3.64 -1.22
C ILE A 78 -3.84 -4.98 -1.67
N SER A 79 -4.52 -5.59 -2.64
CA SER A 79 -4.17 -6.91 -3.17
C SER A 79 -4.26 -6.93 -4.69
N PHE A 80 -3.80 -8.02 -5.29
CA PHE A 80 -4.14 -8.34 -6.66
C PHE A 80 -5.62 -8.68 -6.78
N GLU A 81 -6.20 -8.35 -7.92
CA GLU A 81 -7.57 -8.72 -8.26
C GLU A 81 -7.76 -10.24 -8.30
N SER A 82 -6.72 -10.97 -8.74
CA SER A 82 -6.65 -12.43 -8.69
C SER A 82 -5.33 -12.88 -8.06
N GLU A 83 -5.43 -13.70 -7.01
CA GLU A 83 -4.31 -14.43 -6.42
C GLU A 83 -4.42 -15.89 -6.89
N VAL A 84 -3.36 -16.44 -7.50
CA VAL A 84 -3.31 -17.84 -7.98
C VAL A 84 -2.65 -18.74 -6.95
#